data_AF-A0A5C3PIM6-F1
#
_entry.id   AF-A0A5C3PIM6-F1
#
_cell.length_a   1.000
_cell.length_b   1.000
_cell.length_c   1.000
_cell.angle_alpha   90.00
_cell.angle_beta   90.00
_cell.angle_gamma   90.00
#
_symmetry.space_group_name_H-M   'P 1'
#
loop_
_entity.id
_entity.type
_entity.pdbx_description
1 polymer ?
#
loop_
_entity_poly.entity_id
_entity_poly.type
_entity_poly.pdbx_seq_one_letter_code
_entity_poly.pdbx_strand_id
1 'polypeptide(L)'
;MKDEFWKTLPSQTPVWVTAWIMSKADDIDLVTGELKDLSIERVSYARAQKMRAAVSHKFGRGFKIGAQMWCESQLLPGTFLGNPSLSVVVSEYMISLRRRKVRSGSEIVTSARAMDHLTMKELYEYNMNYPRTSESRPLKRKGDHATEWGGYKTRVMLSALYTTSMKCMLRFDEALRIQWADIEFIVINGHNCVRLKLPFRKTHQLGGALLQRCAPTPSVPTQ
;
A
#
# COMPACT_ATOMS: atom_id res chain seq x y z
N MET A 1 -32.15 -17.36 -25.07
CA MET A 1 -31.69 -16.64 -26.28
C MET A 1 -30.19 -16.39 -26.12
N LYS A 2 -29.34 -16.75 -27.11
CA LYS A 2 -27.91 -16.39 -27.05
C LYS A 2 -27.79 -14.91 -27.44
N ASP A 3 -27.24 -14.11 -26.55
CA ASP A 3 -27.02 -12.68 -26.75
C ASP A 3 -25.80 -12.50 -27.67
N GLU A 4 -26.04 -12.44 -28.99
CA GLU A 4 -25.00 -12.35 -30.02
C GLU A 4 -24.61 -10.92 -30.38
N PHE A 5 -25.11 -9.91 -29.64
CA PHE A 5 -24.78 -8.49 -29.82
C PHE A 5 -23.28 -8.22 -29.92
N TRP A 6 -22.44 -9.01 -29.24
CA TRP A 6 -21.00 -8.87 -29.30
C TRP A 6 -20.39 -9.02 -30.70
N LYS A 7 -21.07 -9.71 -31.64
CA LYS A 7 -20.58 -9.90 -33.02
C LYS A 7 -20.63 -8.61 -33.86
N THR A 8 -21.47 -7.65 -33.50
CA THR A 8 -21.57 -6.36 -34.20
C THR A 8 -20.67 -5.28 -33.60
N LEU A 9 -19.88 -5.61 -32.57
CA LEU A 9 -19.00 -4.68 -31.89
C LEU A 9 -17.72 -4.42 -32.69
N PRO A 10 -17.37 -3.15 -32.96
CA PRO A 10 -16.23 -2.82 -33.81
C PRO A 10 -14.91 -2.81 -33.04
N SER A 11 -13.81 -2.59 -33.77
CA SER A 11 -12.45 -2.53 -33.23
C SER A 11 -12.27 -1.49 -32.12
N GLN A 12 -13.06 -0.40 -32.13
CA GLN A 12 -13.00 0.68 -31.14
C GLN A 12 -13.69 0.37 -29.81
N THR A 13 -14.28 -0.82 -29.62
CA THR A 13 -14.96 -1.22 -28.37
C THR A 13 -14.09 -1.00 -27.10
N PRO A 14 -12.77 -1.28 -27.09
CA PRO A 14 -11.86 -0.89 -26.00
C PRO A 14 -11.87 0.61 -25.68
N VAL A 15 -11.91 1.47 -26.70
CA VAL A 15 -11.95 2.94 -26.55
C VAL A 15 -13.28 3.36 -25.93
N TRP A 16 -14.40 2.72 -26.32
CA TRP A 16 -15.71 2.99 -25.73
C TRP A 16 -15.78 2.57 -24.25
N VAL A 17 -15.18 1.44 -23.88
CA VAL A 17 -15.04 1.01 -22.48
C VAL A 17 -14.21 2.02 -21.69
N THR A 18 -13.11 2.52 -22.26
CA THR A 18 -12.29 3.57 -21.67
C THR A 18 -13.07 4.87 -21.48
N ALA A 19 -13.76 5.35 -22.53
CA ALA A 19 -14.58 6.56 -22.49
C ALA A 19 -15.71 6.47 -21.44
N TRP A 20 -16.36 5.30 -21.32
CA TRP A 20 -17.38 5.07 -20.30
C TRP A 20 -16.81 5.19 -18.88
N ILE A 21 -15.65 4.60 -18.59
CA ILE A 21 -14.99 4.74 -17.29
C ILE A 21 -14.52 6.19 -17.08
N MET A 22 -13.95 6.84 -18.11
CA MET A 22 -13.48 8.23 -18.06
C MET A 22 -14.60 9.23 -17.77
N SER A 23 -15.78 9.03 -18.35
CA SER A 23 -16.95 9.89 -18.11
C SER A 23 -17.31 9.96 -16.62
N LYS A 24 -17.17 8.86 -15.88
CA LYS A 24 -17.55 8.76 -14.45
C LYS A 24 -16.40 8.94 -13.47
N ALA A 25 -15.18 8.57 -13.86
CA ALA A 25 -14.04 8.51 -12.95
C ALA A 25 -13.07 9.68 -13.12
N ASP A 26 -12.89 10.21 -14.32
CA ASP A 26 -11.85 11.20 -14.57
C ASP A 26 -12.26 12.62 -14.19
N ASP A 27 -11.24 13.45 -13.92
CA ASP A 27 -11.41 14.84 -13.51
C ASP A 27 -11.61 15.77 -14.72
N ILE A 28 -11.30 15.28 -15.92
CA ILE A 28 -11.47 15.95 -17.22
C ILE A 28 -12.77 15.46 -17.88
N ASP A 29 -13.50 16.37 -18.53
CA ASP A 29 -14.67 16.05 -19.35
C ASP A 29 -14.26 15.52 -20.74
N LEU A 30 -14.96 14.49 -21.21
CA LEU A 30 -14.64 13.80 -22.46
C LEU A 30 -15.12 14.56 -23.70
N VAL A 31 -16.09 15.46 -23.55
CA VAL A 31 -16.68 16.24 -24.66
C VAL A 31 -16.02 17.61 -24.77
N THR A 32 -15.81 18.31 -23.66
CA THR A 32 -15.20 19.66 -23.67
C THR A 32 -13.68 19.65 -23.51
N GLY A 33 -13.09 18.59 -22.93
CA GLY A 33 -11.67 18.54 -22.59
C GLY A 33 -11.29 19.38 -21.36
N GLU A 34 -12.26 20.05 -20.72
CA GLU A 34 -12.04 20.91 -19.56
C GLU A 34 -12.09 20.13 -18.24
N LEU A 35 -11.65 20.75 -17.14
CA LEU A 35 -11.84 20.20 -15.81
C LEU A 35 -13.33 20.24 -15.44
N LYS A 36 -13.89 19.09 -15.05
CA LYS A 36 -15.25 19.01 -14.51
C LYS A 36 -15.37 19.85 -13.25
N ASP A 37 -16.54 20.44 -13.02
CA ASP A 37 -16.83 21.15 -11.78
C ASP A 37 -16.65 20.24 -10.55
N LEU A 38 -16.26 20.82 -9.41
CA LEU A 38 -16.08 20.14 -8.13
C LEU A 38 -17.41 19.62 -7.55
N SER A 39 -18.55 20.20 -7.93
CA SER A 39 -19.89 19.71 -7.56
C SER A 39 -20.21 18.30 -8.07
N ILE A 40 -19.55 17.86 -9.14
CA ILE A 40 -19.82 16.57 -9.78
C ILE A 40 -19.09 15.45 -9.03
N GLU A 41 -19.83 14.56 -8.37
CA GLU A 41 -19.29 13.39 -7.68
C GLU A 41 -18.54 12.47 -8.67
N ARG A 42 -17.24 12.28 -8.43
CA ARG A 42 -16.37 11.41 -9.23
C ARG A 42 -16.25 10.05 -8.58
N VAL A 43 -16.38 8.98 -9.37
CA VAL A 43 -16.20 7.63 -8.82
C VAL A 43 -14.74 7.36 -8.43
N SER A 44 -14.55 6.72 -7.28
CA SER A 44 -13.22 6.30 -6.81
C SER A 44 -12.58 5.27 -7.75
N TYR A 45 -11.25 5.15 -7.72
CA TYR A 45 -10.53 4.14 -8.51
C TYR A 45 -11.05 2.71 -8.24
N ALA A 46 -11.42 2.38 -7.00
CA ALA A 46 -12.02 1.11 -6.65
C ALA A 46 -13.38 0.88 -7.36
N ARG A 47 -14.18 1.92 -7.57
CA ARG A 47 -15.45 1.84 -8.32
C ARG A 47 -15.19 1.77 -9.84
N ALA A 48 -14.19 2.48 -10.36
CA ALA A 48 -13.72 2.32 -11.74
C ALA A 48 -13.19 0.89 -12.02
N GLN A 49 -12.49 0.28 -11.07
CA GLN A 49 -12.05 -1.12 -11.16
C GLN A 49 -13.23 -2.09 -11.18
N LYS A 50 -14.31 -1.83 -10.42
CA LYS A 50 -15.56 -2.59 -10.51
C LYS A 50 -16.24 -2.43 -11.87
N MET A 51 -16.25 -1.23 -12.45
CA MET A 51 -16.76 -0.99 -13.82
C MET A 51 -15.99 -1.81 -14.87
N ARG A 52 -14.65 -1.78 -14.82
CA ARG A 52 -13.79 -2.61 -15.69
C ARG A 52 -14.08 -4.11 -15.51
N ALA A 53 -14.22 -4.57 -14.27
CA ALA A 53 -14.52 -5.96 -13.94
C ALA A 53 -15.91 -6.39 -14.44
N ALA A 54 -16.92 -5.52 -14.40
CA ALA A 54 -18.27 -5.81 -14.91
C ALA A 54 -18.25 -6.07 -16.42
N VAL A 55 -17.54 -5.25 -17.20
CA VAL A 55 -17.32 -5.50 -18.63
C VAL A 55 -16.61 -6.84 -18.83
N SER A 56 -15.51 -7.07 -18.10
CA SER A 56 -14.75 -8.33 -18.21
C SER A 56 -15.61 -9.56 -17.87
N HIS A 57 -16.54 -9.44 -16.94
CA HIS A 57 -17.48 -10.51 -16.58
C HIS A 57 -18.54 -10.73 -17.66
N LYS A 58 -19.15 -9.68 -18.23
CA LYS A 58 -20.15 -9.81 -19.31
C LYS A 58 -19.54 -10.47 -20.54
N PHE A 59 -18.32 -10.11 -20.94
CA PHE A 59 -17.64 -10.74 -22.08
C PHE A 59 -17.14 -12.17 -21.79
N GLY A 60 -16.50 -12.38 -20.63
CA GLY A 60 -15.96 -13.70 -20.27
C GLY A 60 -17.00 -14.75 -19.90
N ARG A 61 -18.04 -14.38 -19.12
CA ARG A 61 -19.08 -15.31 -18.61
C ARG A 61 -20.41 -15.20 -19.36
N GLY A 62 -20.84 -13.98 -19.69
CA GLY A 62 -22.13 -13.75 -20.36
C GLY A 62 -22.11 -14.18 -21.82
N PHE A 63 -21.20 -13.60 -22.61
CA PHE A 63 -21.02 -13.94 -24.03
C PHE A 63 -20.18 -15.21 -24.26
N LYS A 64 -19.44 -15.68 -23.24
CA LYS A 64 -18.56 -16.86 -23.29
C LYS A 64 -17.42 -16.78 -24.34
N ILE A 65 -16.97 -15.56 -24.65
CA ILE A 65 -15.85 -15.30 -25.59
C ILE A 65 -14.49 -15.52 -24.89
N GLY A 66 -14.49 -15.72 -23.57
CA GLY A 66 -13.31 -16.08 -22.79
C GLY A 66 -12.52 -14.88 -22.27
N ALA A 67 -11.22 -15.11 -22.02
CA ALA A 67 -10.30 -14.16 -21.39
C ALA A 67 -9.12 -13.76 -22.30
N GLN A 68 -9.25 -13.95 -23.61
CA GLN A 68 -8.25 -13.50 -24.58
C GLN A 68 -8.34 -11.98 -24.81
N MET A 69 -7.25 -11.39 -25.30
CA MET A 69 -7.21 -9.98 -25.68
C MET A 69 -8.19 -9.69 -26.84
N TRP A 70 -8.72 -8.47 -26.91
CA TRP A 70 -9.60 -8.05 -28.00
C TRP A 70 -8.82 -7.93 -29.32
N CYS A 71 -9.06 -8.85 -30.24
CA CYS A 71 -8.36 -8.98 -31.52
C CYS A 71 -9.34 -9.34 -32.64
N GLU A 72 -8.97 -9.01 -33.88
CA GLU A 72 -9.77 -9.39 -35.06
C GLU A 72 -9.68 -10.91 -35.32
N SER A 73 -10.80 -11.50 -35.74
CA SER A 73 -10.86 -12.92 -36.11
C SER A 73 -10.24 -13.16 -37.47
N GLN A 74 -9.16 -13.95 -37.51
CA GLN A 74 -8.53 -14.40 -38.77
C GLN A 74 -9.49 -15.20 -39.68
N LEU A 75 -10.54 -15.81 -39.10
CA LEU A 75 -11.53 -16.60 -39.84
C LEU A 75 -12.70 -15.76 -40.38
N LEU A 76 -12.96 -14.60 -39.78
CA LEU A 76 -14.08 -13.72 -40.12
C LEU A 76 -13.63 -12.25 -39.99
N PRO A 77 -13.01 -11.68 -41.04
CA PRO A 77 -12.63 -10.27 -41.07
C PRO A 77 -13.81 -9.36 -40.69
N GLY A 78 -13.53 -8.30 -39.94
CA GLY A 78 -14.52 -7.41 -39.35
C GLY A 78 -15.18 -7.92 -38.05
N THR A 79 -15.03 -9.21 -37.69
CA THR A 79 -15.53 -9.75 -36.41
C THR A 79 -14.42 -9.75 -35.36
N PHE A 80 -14.68 -9.17 -34.19
CA PHE A 80 -13.70 -9.13 -33.10
C PHE A 80 -14.01 -10.18 -32.01
N LEU A 81 -12.95 -10.79 -31.49
CA LEU A 81 -12.98 -11.84 -30.47
C LEU A 81 -12.15 -11.43 -29.25
N GLY A 82 -12.43 -12.09 -28.11
CA GLY A 82 -11.80 -11.83 -26.83
C GLY A 82 -12.60 -10.85 -25.95
N ASN A 83 -11.89 -10.07 -25.14
CA ASN A 83 -12.48 -9.22 -24.12
C ASN A 83 -11.89 -7.79 -24.18
N PRO A 84 -12.69 -6.74 -24.48
CA PRO A 84 -12.21 -5.37 -24.65
C PRO A 84 -11.64 -4.79 -23.35
N SER A 85 -12.08 -5.29 -22.20
CA SER A 85 -11.58 -4.91 -20.87
C SER A 85 -10.14 -5.35 -20.62
N LEU A 86 -9.62 -6.33 -21.37
CA LEU A 86 -8.25 -6.84 -21.29
C LEU A 86 -7.30 -6.23 -22.33
N SER A 87 -7.80 -5.31 -23.17
CA SER A 87 -6.97 -4.56 -24.11
C SER A 87 -5.86 -3.73 -23.42
N VAL A 88 -4.83 -3.41 -24.20
CA VAL A 88 -3.76 -2.48 -23.81
C VAL A 88 -4.36 -1.11 -23.45
N VAL A 89 -5.20 -0.55 -24.33
CA VAL A 89 -5.84 0.77 -24.17
C VAL A 89 -6.56 0.92 -22.82
N VAL A 90 -7.41 -0.03 -22.43
CA VAL A 90 -8.12 0.01 -21.13
C VAL A 90 -7.15 -0.16 -19.97
N SER A 91 -6.10 -0.96 -20.13
CA SER A 91 -5.10 -1.22 -19.09
C SER A 91 -4.22 0.00 -18.81
N GLU A 92 -3.70 0.64 -19.86
CA GLU A 92 -2.93 1.89 -19.79
C GLU A 92 -3.76 3.02 -19.19
N TYR A 93 -5.01 3.17 -19.65
CA TYR A 93 -5.92 4.16 -19.08
C TYR A 93 -6.11 3.94 -17.55
N MET A 94 -6.38 2.70 -17.11
CA MET A 94 -6.54 2.42 -15.67
C MET A 94 -5.27 2.70 -14.85
N ILE A 95 -4.09 2.38 -15.38
CA ILE A 95 -2.80 2.72 -14.74
C ILE A 95 -2.66 4.24 -14.62
N SER A 96 -3.02 4.99 -15.67
CA SER A 96 -2.98 6.45 -15.68
C SER A 96 -3.98 7.06 -14.68
N LEU A 97 -5.20 6.53 -14.62
CA LEU A 97 -6.28 6.94 -13.73
C LEU A 97 -5.89 6.74 -12.26
N ARG A 98 -5.31 5.58 -11.92
CA ARG A 98 -4.80 5.31 -10.56
C ARG A 98 -3.75 6.34 -10.14
N ARG A 99 -2.80 6.65 -11.04
CA ARG A 99 -1.77 7.68 -10.80
C ARG A 99 -2.39 9.08 -10.63
N ARG A 100 -3.44 9.43 -11.37
CA ARG A 100 -4.20 10.69 -11.17
C ARG A 100 -4.89 10.69 -9.80
N LYS A 101 -5.68 9.67 -9.46
CA LYS A 101 -6.47 9.62 -8.21
C LYS A 101 -5.61 9.59 -6.95
N VAL A 102 -4.43 8.98 -6.99
CA VAL A 102 -3.42 9.08 -5.92
C VAL A 102 -2.86 10.50 -5.79
N ARG A 103 -2.55 11.19 -6.90
CA ARG A 103 -2.07 12.59 -6.84
C ARG A 103 -3.13 13.57 -6.34
N SER A 104 -4.40 13.38 -6.74
CA SER A 104 -5.52 14.20 -6.28
C SER A 104 -5.96 13.91 -4.84
N GLY A 105 -5.21 13.10 -4.07
CA GLY A 105 -5.54 12.70 -2.68
C GLY A 105 -6.76 11.79 -2.51
N SER A 106 -7.59 11.64 -3.55
CA SER A 106 -8.84 10.86 -3.55
C SER A 106 -8.69 9.36 -3.35
N GLU A 107 -7.50 8.80 -3.60
CA GLU A 107 -7.16 7.42 -3.30
C GLU A 107 -6.00 7.39 -2.31
N ILE A 108 -6.31 7.12 -1.04
CA ILE A 108 -5.31 6.90 0.01
C ILE A 108 -4.49 5.67 -0.40
N VAL A 109 -3.20 5.88 -0.71
CA VAL A 109 -2.26 4.78 -0.96
C VAL A 109 -2.31 3.84 0.24
N THR A 110 -2.43 2.54 0.06
CA THR A 110 -2.57 1.60 1.20
C THR A 110 -1.36 1.58 2.14
N SER A 111 -0.20 2.07 1.70
CA SER A 111 0.98 2.34 2.55
C SER A 111 0.91 3.65 3.35
N ALA A 112 -0.07 4.53 3.09
CA ALA A 112 -0.32 5.77 3.82
C ALA A 112 -1.17 5.57 5.09
N ARG A 113 -1.54 4.32 5.42
CA ARG A 113 -1.56 3.89 6.84
C ARG A 113 -0.12 3.67 7.34
N ALA A 114 0.73 4.67 7.13
CA ALA A 114 2.05 4.70 7.76
C ALA A 114 1.81 4.86 9.27
N MET A 115 2.56 4.12 10.10
CA MET A 115 2.51 4.35 11.54
C MET A 115 2.99 5.77 11.82
N ASP A 116 2.13 6.61 12.38
CA ASP A 116 2.50 7.98 12.74
C ASP A 116 3.19 8.02 14.10
N HIS A 117 3.89 9.13 14.39
CA HIS A 117 4.52 9.38 15.67
C HIS A 117 3.53 9.32 16.85
N LEU A 118 2.26 9.71 16.63
CA LEU A 118 1.18 9.56 17.61
C LEU A 118 0.88 8.08 17.90
N THR A 119 0.66 7.26 16.86
CA THR A 119 0.43 5.82 16.99
C THR A 119 1.61 5.10 17.67
N MET A 120 2.83 5.55 17.39
CA MET A 120 4.04 5.03 18.04
C MET A 120 4.15 5.43 19.52
N LYS A 121 3.68 6.63 19.88
CA LYS A 121 3.60 7.08 21.27
C LYS A 121 2.55 6.27 22.05
N GLU A 122 1.34 6.12 21.50
CA GLU A 122 0.28 5.29 22.08
C GLU A 122 0.74 3.84 22.30
N LEU A 123 1.42 3.26 21.30
CA LEU A 123 2.00 1.91 21.39
C LEU A 123 3.08 1.81 22.49
N TYR A 124 3.92 2.83 22.63
CA TYR A 124 4.94 2.89 23.68
C TYR A 124 4.31 2.98 25.08
N GLU A 125 3.36 3.90 25.28
CA GLU A 125 2.66 4.08 26.55
C GLU A 125 1.89 2.81 26.95
N TYR A 126 1.17 2.20 26.01
CA TYR A 126 0.49 0.92 26.22
C TYR A 126 1.45 -0.22 26.62
N ASN A 127 2.61 -0.33 25.96
CA ASN A 127 3.61 -1.35 26.29
C ASN A 127 4.38 -1.07 27.60
N MET A 128 4.54 0.20 27.99
CA MET A 128 5.17 0.58 29.28
C MET A 128 4.25 0.33 30.48
N ASN A 129 2.95 0.48 30.32
CA ASN A 129 1.95 0.22 31.36
C ASN A 129 1.70 -1.28 31.62
N TYR A 130 2.31 -2.19 30.84
CA TYR A 130 2.12 -3.64 31.02
C TYR A 130 2.96 -4.17 32.20
N PRO A 131 2.42 -5.04 33.09
CA PRO A 131 3.12 -5.48 34.30
C PRO A 131 4.46 -6.16 34.02
N ARG A 132 5.54 -5.66 34.64
CA ARG A 132 6.91 -6.22 34.49
C ARG A 132 7.06 -7.66 35.00
N THR A 133 6.18 -8.08 35.89
CA THR A 133 6.08 -9.44 36.44
C THR A 133 5.54 -10.48 35.43
N SER A 134 4.99 -10.04 34.30
CA SER A 134 4.59 -10.95 33.20
C SER A 134 5.82 -11.55 32.50
N GLU A 135 6.18 -12.77 32.89
CA GLU A 135 7.40 -13.44 32.43
C GLU A 135 7.49 -13.63 30.91
N SER A 136 8.74 -13.80 30.46
CA SER A 136 9.21 -13.87 29.07
C SER A 136 8.63 -14.99 28.18
N ARG A 137 7.65 -15.79 28.65
CA ARG A 137 7.15 -16.94 27.90
C ARG A 137 6.08 -16.51 26.87
N PRO A 138 6.17 -16.93 25.60
CA PRO A 138 5.10 -16.69 24.64
C PRO A 138 3.87 -17.50 25.04
N LEU A 139 2.83 -16.79 25.50
CA LEU A 139 1.53 -17.38 25.77
C LEU A 139 0.93 -17.96 24.48
N LYS A 140 0.23 -19.10 24.59
CA LYS A 140 -0.39 -19.75 23.44
C LYS A 140 -1.44 -18.80 22.86
N ARG A 141 -1.35 -18.49 21.55
CA ARG A 141 -2.31 -17.66 20.77
C ARG A 141 -3.78 -18.15 20.77
N LYS A 142 -4.09 -19.21 21.52
CA LYS A 142 -5.38 -19.92 21.51
C LYS A 142 -5.82 -20.32 22.94
N GLY A 143 -5.48 -19.50 23.93
CA GLY A 143 -6.03 -19.56 25.29
C GLY A 143 -7.00 -18.40 25.55
N ASP A 144 -7.63 -18.38 26.72
CA ASP A 144 -8.77 -17.48 27.05
C ASP A 144 -8.43 -15.98 27.08
N HIS A 145 -7.15 -15.61 27.03
CA HIS A 145 -6.67 -14.22 27.05
C HIS A 145 -5.89 -13.88 25.78
N ALA A 146 -6.58 -13.81 24.63
CA ALA A 146 -5.98 -13.51 23.33
C ALA A 146 -5.27 -12.13 23.26
N THR A 147 -5.59 -11.20 24.17
CA THR A 147 -4.92 -9.91 24.37
C THR A 147 -3.50 -10.03 24.93
N GLU A 148 -3.18 -11.13 25.60
CA GLU A 148 -1.89 -11.40 26.25
C GLU A 148 -0.93 -12.19 25.36
N TRP A 149 -0.86 -11.84 24.08
CA TRP A 149 -0.06 -12.55 23.07
C TRP A 149 1.46 -12.52 23.28
N GLY A 150 1.96 -11.76 24.27
CA GLY A 150 3.37 -11.69 24.63
C GLY A 150 3.60 -10.95 25.95
N GLY A 151 4.52 -11.46 26.77
CA GLY A 151 4.94 -10.86 28.04
C GLY A 151 5.78 -9.58 27.87
N TYR A 152 6.09 -8.92 29.00
CA TYR A 152 6.72 -7.59 29.02
C TYR A 152 7.96 -7.47 28.14
N LYS A 153 8.91 -8.42 28.23
CA LYS A 153 10.17 -8.36 27.45
C LYS A 153 9.94 -8.36 25.94
N THR A 154 9.00 -9.17 25.44
CA THR A 154 8.68 -9.23 24.01
C THR A 154 8.08 -7.92 23.51
N ARG A 155 7.23 -7.27 24.32
CA ARG A 155 6.67 -5.95 24.01
C ARG A 155 7.76 -4.88 23.97
N VAL A 156 8.69 -4.86 24.92
CA VAL A 156 9.84 -3.93 24.92
C VAL A 156 10.75 -4.14 23.70
N MET A 157 11.09 -5.39 23.37
CA MET A 157 11.89 -5.70 22.17
C MET A 157 11.20 -5.24 20.88
N LEU A 158 9.88 -5.43 20.76
CA LEU A 158 9.12 -4.96 19.62
C LEU A 158 9.01 -3.42 19.59
N SER A 159 8.78 -2.74 20.71
CA SER A 159 8.83 -1.26 20.78
C SER A 159 10.18 -0.71 20.31
N ALA A 160 11.29 -1.35 20.69
CA ALA A 160 12.62 -0.99 20.21
C ALA A 160 12.74 -1.21 18.69
N LEU A 161 12.32 -2.38 18.18
CA LEU A 161 12.33 -2.71 16.76
C LEU A 161 11.50 -1.72 15.92
N TYR A 162 10.28 -1.38 16.36
CA TYR A 162 9.41 -0.40 15.69
C TYR A 162 10.06 0.99 15.66
N THR A 163 10.64 1.43 16.79
CA THR A 163 11.30 2.74 16.89
C THR A 163 12.53 2.82 15.99
N THR A 164 13.37 1.79 15.97
CA THR A 164 14.55 1.71 15.11
C THR A 164 14.15 1.68 13.63
N SER A 165 13.16 0.86 13.27
CA SER A 165 12.64 0.76 11.91
C SER A 165 12.08 2.10 11.42
N MET A 166 11.31 2.81 12.25
CA MET A 166 10.76 4.12 11.90
C MET A 166 11.85 5.19 11.75
N LYS A 167 12.76 5.31 12.73
CA LYS A 167 13.83 6.33 12.70
C LYS A 167 14.84 6.11 11.57
N CYS A 168 15.12 4.86 11.21
CA CYS A 168 16.08 4.51 10.16
C CYS A 168 15.41 4.22 8.79
N MET A 169 14.08 4.34 8.68
CA MET A 169 13.27 3.95 7.51
C MET A 169 13.53 2.53 6.99
N LEU A 170 13.85 1.60 7.92
CA LEU A 170 14.13 0.20 7.63
C LEU A 170 12.85 -0.63 7.57
N ARG A 171 12.88 -1.69 6.77
CA ARG A 171 11.94 -2.81 6.90
C ARG A 171 12.27 -3.65 8.13
N PHE A 172 11.34 -4.50 8.57
CA PHE A 172 11.58 -5.39 9.72
C PHE A 172 12.66 -6.44 9.46
N ASP A 173 12.76 -6.99 8.25
CA ASP A 173 13.83 -7.92 7.86
C ASP A 173 15.21 -7.27 7.82
N GLU A 174 15.26 -5.97 7.51
CA GLU A 174 16.47 -5.15 7.60
C GLU A 174 16.81 -4.88 9.08
N ALA A 175 15.86 -4.39 9.88
CA ALA A 175 16.08 -4.07 11.29
C ALA A 175 16.42 -5.28 12.18
N LEU A 176 15.90 -6.47 11.88
CA LEU A 176 16.23 -7.72 12.58
C LEU A 176 17.64 -8.25 12.27
N ARG A 177 18.35 -7.69 11.28
CA ARG A 177 19.74 -8.05 10.96
C ARG A 177 20.78 -7.22 11.70
N ILE A 178 20.37 -6.16 12.41
CA ILE A 178 21.28 -5.31 13.21
C ILE A 178 21.88 -6.16 14.33
N GLN A 179 23.21 -6.22 14.38
CA GLN A 179 23.95 -6.93 15.42
C GLN A 179 24.49 -5.96 16.47
N TRP A 180 24.94 -6.49 17.62
CA TRP A 180 25.55 -5.65 18.66
C TRP A 180 26.79 -4.89 18.18
N ALA A 181 27.56 -5.46 17.23
CA ALA A 181 28.72 -4.83 16.61
C ALA A 181 28.37 -3.60 15.74
N ASP A 182 27.11 -3.45 15.33
CA ASP A 182 26.61 -2.31 14.56
C ASP A 182 26.22 -1.10 15.43
N ILE A 183 26.22 -1.27 16.76
CA ILE A 183 25.74 -0.28 17.74
C ILE A 183 26.92 0.39 18.45
N GLU A 184 27.06 1.70 18.29
CA GLU A 184 28.06 2.50 19.00
C GLU A 184 27.39 3.53 19.91
N PHE A 185 27.79 3.55 21.19
CA PHE A 185 27.39 4.59 22.14
C PHE A 185 28.41 5.73 22.07
N ILE A 186 27.92 6.95 21.81
CA ILE A 186 28.75 8.15 21.62
C ILE A 186 28.11 9.35 22.33
N VAL A 187 28.95 10.26 22.82
CA VAL A 187 28.49 11.53 23.41
C VAL A 187 28.74 12.63 22.40
N ILE A 188 27.69 13.35 22.02
CA ILE A 188 27.79 14.54 21.15
C ILE A 188 27.15 15.72 21.87
N ASN A 189 27.92 16.80 22.01
CA ASN A 189 27.50 18.03 22.68
C ASN A 189 26.90 17.78 24.08
N GLY A 190 27.51 16.86 24.85
CA GLY A 190 27.04 16.46 26.18
C GLY A 190 25.84 15.50 26.21
N HIS A 191 25.29 15.10 25.05
CA HIS A 191 24.15 14.18 24.97
C HIS A 191 24.55 12.76 24.56
N ASN A 192 24.08 11.79 25.34
CA ASN A 192 24.19 10.36 25.00
C ASN A 192 23.42 10.03 23.73
N CYS A 193 24.11 9.50 22.74
CA CYS A 193 23.57 9.12 21.44
C CYS A 193 23.99 7.68 21.11
N VAL A 194 23.12 6.98 20.38
CA VAL A 194 23.41 5.69 19.76
C VAL A 194 23.60 5.92 18.27
N ARG A 195 24.79 5.61 17.76
CA ARG A 195 25.08 5.56 16.33
C ARG A 195 24.86 4.14 15.84
N LEU A 196 23.98 4.00 14.86
CA LEU A 196 23.72 2.73 14.19
C LEU A 196 24.48 2.72 12.86
N LYS A 197 25.42 1.78 12.74
CA LYS A 197 26.00 1.40 11.45
C LYS A 197 24.98 0.50 10.75
N LEU A 198 24.64 0.81 9.51
CA LEU A 198 23.69 0.01 8.74
C LEU A 198 24.48 -0.75 7.67
N PRO A 199 24.72 -2.07 7.84
CA PRO A 199 25.54 -2.85 6.90
C PRO A 199 24.82 -3.17 5.57
N PHE A 200 23.55 -2.76 5.43
CA PHE A 200 22.70 -2.97 4.24
C PHE A 200 22.12 -1.64 3.75
N ARG A 201 21.97 -1.50 2.43
CA ARG A 201 21.47 -0.27 1.80
C ARG A 201 20.45 -0.57 0.71
N LYS A 202 19.40 0.26 0.65
CA LYS A 202 18.26 0.11 -0.27
C LYS A 202 18.47 0.80 -1.63
N THR A 203 19.50 1.65 -1.74
CA THR A 203 19.99 2.27 -2.98
C THR A 203 21.50 2.58 -2.89
N HIS A 204 22.21 2.34 -3.99
CA HIS A 204 23.68 2.40 -4.16
C HIS A 204 24.30 3.81 -3.93
N GLN A 205 25.61 4.00 -3.75
CA GLN A 205 26.70 3.04 -3.49
C GLN A 205 27.26 3.22 -2.07
N LEU A 206 28.09 4.27 -1.87
CA LEU A 206 28.90 4.52 -0.67
C LEU A 206 28.03 4.63 0.61
N GLY A 207 28.33 3.79 1.60
CA GLY A 207 27.56 3.67 2.86
C GLY A 207 27.65 4.91 3.75
N GLY A 208 26.68 5.08 4.64
CA GLY A 208 26.64 6.18 5.61
C GLY A 208 26.10 5.72 6.96
N ALA A 209 26.53 6.38 8.04
CA ALA A 209 26.09 6.10 9.40
C ALA A 209 24.92 7.01 9.81
N LEU A 210 23.97 6.49 10.61
CA LEU A 210 22.85 7.27 11.15
C LEU A 210 22.99 7.44 12.66
N LEU A 211 22.61 8.63 13.14
CA LEU A 211 22.82 9.05 14.52
C LEU A 211 21.50 9.25 15.25
N GLN A 212 21.22 8.40 16.23
CA GLN A 212 20.02 8.44 17.04
C GLN A 212 20.34 9.03 18.42
N ARG A 213 19.76 10.19 18.75
CA ARG A 213 19.81 10.68 20.14
C ARG A 213 19.01 9.75 21.04
N CYS A 214 19.55 9.39 22.19
CA CYS A 214 18.77 8.82 23.28
C CYS A 214 17.94 9.95 23.92
N ALA A 215 16.72 9.65 24.33
CA ALA A 215 16.03 10.52 25.29
C ALA A 215 16.82 10.51 26.61
N PRO A 216 16.89 11.62 27.35
CA PRO A 216 17.45 11.61 28.69
C PRO A 216 16.69 10.60 29.53
N THR A 217 17.41 9.75 30.27
CA THR A 217 16.81 8.88 31.28
C THR A 217 16.07 9.74 32.30
N PRO A 218 14.79 9.49 32.62
CA PRO A 218 14.14 10.17 33.72
C PRO A 218 14.94 9.89 34.99
N SER A 219 15.40 10.94 35.66
CA SER A 219 16.13 10.85 36.92
C SER A 219 15.25 10.16 37.95
N VAL A 220 15.69 9.00 38.43
CA VAL A 220 15.06 8.33 39.58
C VAL A 220 15.24 9.29 40.77
N PRO A 221 14.17 9.74 41.45
CA PRO A 221 14.31 10.56 42.64
C PRO A 221 14.91 9.68 43.74
N THR A 222 16.08 10.07 44.24
CA THR A 222 16.68 9.47 45.42
C THR A 222 15.89 9.90 46.65
N GLN A 223 15.24 8.95 47.30
CA GLN A 223 14.84 8.98 48.71
C GLN A 223 15.29 7.66 49.34
#